data_AF-A0A8H5H8A1-F1
#
_entry.id   AF-A0A8H5H8A1-F1
#
_cell.length_a   1.000
_cell.length_b   1.000
_cell.length_c   1.000
_cell.angle_alpha   90.00
_cell.angle_beta   90.00
_cell.angle_gamma   90.00
#
_symmetry.space_group_name_H-M   'P 1'
#
loop_
_entity.id
_entity.type
_entity.pdbx_description
1 polymer ?
#
loop_
_entity_poly.entity_id
_entity_poly.type
_entity_poly.pdbx_seq_one_letter_code
_entity_poly.pdbx_strand_id
1 'polypeptide(L)'
;MREIVYVQAGNLSNYTGTHFWNTQEAYLAEDSADSLYDFDVSFREGLSQTGRPTFCPRLLVFDRKTNFGTLAKSNALLGTDEEELLNEDSPALWNGEITEYKQDPIPKSTYHSSLEESDDQDNIESTRDINASDEAVRYWSDFNRVFYIPRTVQKLPDLAEWESPDGDWNHGHNSFSQYDEDHALMEGSLRLFLEETHAASYPIPTSFPSFFKSADVTAPVRRGILTQPVECAMFSSLSTGTSTAHLFSSYASAIESYLKRKPAVEALGFDSDEVKDLAHDLWALHDSFDDGHRGGEDYHLGGDEA
;
A
#
# COMPACT_ATOMS: atom_id res chain seq x y z
N MET A 1 0.54 -11.51 -15.79
CA MET A 1 1.55 -11.32 -14.73
C MET A 1 0.81 -11.41 -13.41
N ARG A 2 1.25 -12.25 -12.47
CA ARG A 2 0.58 -12.44 -11.17
C ARG A 2 1.60 -12.17 -10.08
N GLU A 3 1.74 -10.92 -9.68
CA GLU A 3 2.64 -10.55 -8.59
C GLU A 3 2.04 -10.99 -7.25
N ILE A 4 2.86 -11.49 -6.34
CA ILE A 4 2.44 -11.96 -5.01
C ILE A 4 3.15 -11.13 -3.95
N VAL A 5 2.34 -10.55 -3.05
CA VAL A 5 2.84 -9.91 -1.83
C VAL A 5 2.87 -10.94 -0.71
N TYR A 6 4.05 -11.14 -0.14
CA TYR A 6 4.29 -12.03 0.98
C TYR A 6 4.25 -11.23 2.28
N VAL A 7 3.70 -11.82 3.33
CA VAL A 7 3.65 -11.23 4.67
C VAL A 7 4.29 -12.22 5.63
N GLN A 8 5.29 -11.76 6.38
CA GLN A 8 5.93 -12.52 7.45
C GLN A 8 5.73 -11.77 8.75
N ALA A 9 5.19 -12.44 9.75
CA ALA A 9 4.89 -11.82 11.03
C ALA A 9 5.38 -12.71 12.18
N GLY A 10 6.32 -12.16 12.93
CA GLY A 10 6.90 -12.77 14.11
C GLY A 10 8.10 -13.68 13.84
N ASN A 11 8.76 -14.03 14.93
CA ASN A 11 10.11 -14.60 14.92
C ASN A 11 10.24 -15.90 14.08
N LEU A 12 9.38 -16.90 14.35
CA LEU A 12 9.41 -18.17 13.63
C LEU A 12 9.16 -18.02 12.12
N SER A 13 8.23 -17.13 11.76
CA SER A 13 7.91 -16.82 10.37
C SER A 13 9.10 -16.16 9.68
N ASN A 14 9.81 -15.27 10.37
CA ASN A 14 10.95 -14.53 9.82
C ASN A 14 12.19 -15.43 9.65
N TYR A 15 12.46 -16.35 10.57
CA TYR A 15 13.52 -17.36 10.39
C TYR A 15 13.25 -18.23 9.15
N THR A 16 12.05 -18.81 9.06
CA THR A 16 11.68 -19.66 7.92
C THR A 16 11.68 -18.87 6.62
N GLY A 17 11.14 -17.65 6.68
CA GLY A 17 11.06 -16.71 5.58
C GLY A 17 12.42 -16.32 5.02
N THR A 18 13.39 -16.06 5.88
CA THR A 18 14.75 -15.70 5.47
C THR A 18 15.40 -16.83 4.67
N HIS A 19 15.30 -18.08 5.14
CA HIS A 19 15.80 -19.23 4.39
C HIS A 19 15.06 -19.45 3.07
N PHE A 20 13.75 -19.21 3.04
CA PHE A 20 12.98 -19.24 1.81
C PHE A 20 13.54 -18.22 0.80
N TRP A 21 13.72 -16.96 1.19
CA TRP A 21 14.23 -15.92 0.29
C TRP A 21 15.65 -16.16 -0.18
N ASN A 22 16.53 -16.64 0.69
CA ASN A 22 17.89 -17.03 0.30
C ASN A 22 17.89 -18.16 -0.73
N THR A 23 16.95 -19.11 -0.59
CA THR A 23 16.80 -20.19 -1.57
C THR A 23 16.26 -19.67 -2.89
N GLN A 24 15.28 -18.75 -2.83
CA GLN A 24 14.74 -18.09 -4.03
C GLN A 24 15.81 -17.27 -4.75
N GLU A 25 16.67 -16.57 -4.01
CA GLU A 25 17.82 -15.83 -4.55
C GLU A 25 18.81 -16.74 -5.27
N ALA A 26 19.11 -17.91 -4.71
CA ALA A 26 19.98 -18.88 -5.36
C ALA A 26 19.46 -19.34 -6.74
N TYR A 27 18.13 -19.37 -6.94
CA TYR A 27 17.53 -19.70 -8.24
C TYR A 27 17.70 -18.59 -9.28
N LEU A 28 17.92 -17.33 -8.88
CA LEU A 28 18.20 -16.25 -9.83
C LEU A 28 19.56 -16.40 -10.51
N ALA A 29 20.50 -17.12 -9.88
CA ALA A 29 21.85 -17.33 -10.40
C ALA A 29 21.94 -18.41 -11.50
N GLU A 30 20.90 -19.23 -11.67
CA GLU A 30 20.86 -20.28 -12.71
C GLU A 30 20.27 -19.72 -14.02
N ASP A 31 20.96 -19.92 -15.15
CA ASP A 31 20.66 -19.33 -16.47
C ASP A 31 19.16 -19.36 -16.83
N SER A 32 18.62 -18.18 -17.12
CA SER A 32 17.20 -17.85 -17.24
C SER A 32 16.46 -18.47 -18.43
N ALA A 33 17.10 -19.31 -19.25
CA ALA A 33 16.53 -19.81 -20.50
C ALA A 33 15.53 -20.96 -20.30
N ASP A 34 15.71 -21.77 -19.24
CA ASP A 34 14.88 -22.93 -18.89
C ASP A 34 14.28 -22.84 -17.46
N SER A 35 14.27 -21.65 -16.86
CA SER A 35 13.70 -21.43 -15.53
C SER A 35 12.22 -21.77 -15.51
N LEU A 36 11.84 -22.77 -14.71
CA LEU A 36 10.44 -23.08 -14.35
C LEU A 36 9.82 -22.00 -13.45
N TYR A 37 10.62 -21.06 -12.95
CA TYR A 37 10.22 -20.09 -11.95
C TYR A 37 10.18 -18.67 -12.53
N ASP A 38 9.04 -18.01 -12.38
CA ASP A 38 8.83 -16.62 -12.79
C ASP A 38 9.25 -15.70 -11.64
N PHE A 39 10.40 -15.03 -11.79
CA PHE A 39 10.97 -14.18 -10.75
C PHE A 39 10.14 -12.91 -10.51
N ASP A 40 9.47 -12.39 -11.53
CA ASP A 40 8.68 -11.15 -11.45
C ASP A 40 7.48 -11.29 -10.51
N VAL A 41 7.05 -12.54 -10.25
CA VAL A 41 5.99 -12.88 -9.31
C VAL A 41 6.37 -12.50 -7.88
N SER A 42 7.59 -12.84 -7.46
CA SER A 42 8.01 -12.77 -6.06
C SER A 42 9.04 -11.67 -5.80
N PHE A 43 9.77 -11.23 -6.82
CA PHE A 43 10.76 -10.18 -6.72
C PHE A 43 10.35 -8.95 -7.53
N ARG A 44 10.95 -7.84 -7.13
CA ARG A 44 10.96 -6.57 -7.82
C ARG A 44 12.41 -6.23 -8.14
N GLU A 45 12.66 -5.80 -9.36
CA GLU A 45 13.94 -5.21 -9.72
C GLU A 45 14.05 -3.78 -9.15
N GLY A 46 15.14 -3.52 -8.43
CA GLY A 46 15.53 -2.22 -7.92
C GLY A 46 16.98 -1.92 -8.31
N LEU A 47 17.44 -0.71 -8.02
CA LEU A 47 18.84 -0.34 -8.18
C LEU A 47 19.47 -0.19 -6.80
N SER A 48 20.61 -0.85 -6.59
CA SER A 48 21.46 -0.56 -5.45
C SER A 48 22.11 0.83 -5.61
N GLN A 49 22.65 1.37 -4.53
CA GLN A 49 23.43 2.62 -4.55
C GLN A 49 24.60 2.58 -5.53
N THR A 50 25.18 1.41 -5.75
CA THR A 50 26.25 1.19 -6.72
C THR A 50 25.77 1.19 -8.18
N GLY A 51 24.47 1.39 -8.42
CA GLY A 51 23.83 1.33 -9.73
C GLY A 51 23.68 -0.09 -10.27
N ARG A 52 24.01 -1.12 -9.48
CA ARG A 52 23.80 -2.53 -9.85
C ARG A 52 22.31 -2.89 -9.71
N PRO A 53 21.72 -3.64 -10.67
CA PRO A 53 20.37 -4.17 -10.50
C PRO A 53 20.34 -5.10 -9.29
N THR A 54 19.36 -4.93 -8.42
CA THR A 54 19.19 -5.68 -7.19
C THR A 54 17.75 -6.15 -7.07
N PHE A 55 17.55 -7.43 -6.82
CA PHE A 55 16.23 -8.01 -6.68
C PHE A 55 15.78 -7.93 -5.23
N CYS A 56 14.68 -7.20 -5.00
CA CYS A 56 14.06 -7.05 -3.70
C CYS A 56 12.79 -7.90 -3.65
N PRO A 57 12.59 -8.72 -2.60
CA PRO A 57 11.44 -9.58 -2.50
C PRO A 57 10.20 -8.73 -2.23
N ARG A 58 9.07 -9.16 -2.77
CA ARG A 58 7.77 -8.52 -2.57
C ARG A 58 7.21 -8.89 -1.19
N LEU A 59 7.88 -8.43 -0.14
CA LEU A 59 7.73 -8.92 1.22
C LEU A 59 7.48 -7.78 2.20
N LEU A 60 6.43 -7.92 3.02
CA LEU A 60 6.20 -7.17 4.26
C LEU A 60 6.67 -8.01 5.46
N VAL A 61 7.63 -7.51 6.22
CA VAL A 61 8.19 -8.19 7.41
C VAL A 61 7.79 -7.44 8.66
N PHE A 62 7.22 -8.17 9.62
CA PHE A 62 6.85 -7.68 10.94
C PHE A 62 7.61 -8.47 12.01
N ASP A 63 8.27 -7.76 12.91
CA ASP A 63 8.82 -8.34 14.13
C ASP A 63 8.99 -7.29 15.23
N ARG A 64 9.38 -7.74 16.42
CA ARG A 64 9.84 -6.86 17.49
C ARG A 64 11.19 -6.26 17.14
N LYS A 65 11.42 -5.00 17.53
CA LYS A 65 12.64 -4.24 17.22
C LYS A 65 13.92 -4.99 17.65
N THR A 66 13.88 -5.64 18.80
CA THR A 66 14.94 -6.52 19.32
C THR A 66 15.35 -7.65 18.37
N ASN A 67 14.44 -8.18 17.56
CA ASN A 67 14.68 -9.35 16.71
C ASN A 67 15.32 -9.01 15.35
N PHE A 68 15.35 -7.73 14.95
CA PHE A 68 15.91 -7.30 13.66
C PHE A 68 17.45 -7.24 13.63
N GLY A 69 18.13 -7.39 14.78
CA GLY A 69 19.59 -7.41 14.84
C GLY A 69 20.26 -6.25 14.12
N THR A 70 21.16 -6.56 13.18
CA THR A 70 21.92 -5.58 12.38
C THR A 70 21.09 -4.98 11.24
N LEU A 71 20.07 -5.68 10.75
CA LEU A 71 19.14 -5.19 9.71
C LEU A 71 18.34 -3.98 10.19
N ALA A 72 18.21 -3.79 11.50
CA ALA A 72 17.62 -2.59 12.07
C ALA A 72 18.39 -1.30 11.72
N LYS A 73 19.67 -1.40 11.35
CA LYS A 73 20.55 -0.25 11.09
C LYS A 73 21.00 -0.17 9.63
N SER A 74 21.44 -1.29 9.06
CA SER A 74 22.06 -1.33 7.74
C SER A 74 21.07 -1.81 6.68
N ASN A 75 20.28 -0.91 6.12
CA ASN A 75 19.66 -1.20 4.83
C ASN A 75 20.58 -0.69 3.71
N ALA A 76 21.34 -1.60 3.10
CA ALA A 76 22.27 -1.26 2.03
C ALA A 76 21.59 -0.67 0.77
N LEU A 77 20.25 -0.64 0.71
CA LEU A 77 19.54 0.11 -0.32
C LEU A 77 19.50 1.62 -0.06
N LEU A 78 19.57 2.05 1.21
CA LEU A 78 19.42 3.46 1.59
C LEU A 78 20.75 4.19 1.75
N GLY A 79 21.85 3.48 2.06
CA GLY A 79 23.21 4.07 2.13
C GLY A 79 23.47 5.07 3.22
N THR A 80 22.41 5.44 3.90
CA THR A 80 22.39 6.31 5.05
C THR A 80 22.06 5.40 6.21
N ASP A 81 23.00 5.30 7.15
CA ASP A 81 22.64 4.85 8.48
C ASP A 81 21.51 5.77 8.95
N GLU A 82 20.38 5.21 9.42
CA GLU A 82 19.28 6.03 9.98
C GLU A 82 19.79 7.01 11.06
N GLU A 83 20.95 6.71 11.67
CA GLU A 83 21.68 7.56 12.61
C GLU A 83 22.35 8.80 11.96
N GLU A 84 22.83 8.76 10.71
CA GLU A 84 23.37 9.96 10.03
C GLU A 84 22.26 10.98 9.75
N LEU A 85 21.08 10.53 9.32
CA LEU A 85 19.92 11.39 9.05
C LEU A 85 19.31 12.02 10.32
N LEU A 86 19.51 11.39 11.49
CA LEU A 86 19.06 11.93 12.78
C LEU A 86 20.12 12.85 13.43
N ASN A 87 21.39 12.68 13.06
CA ASN A 87 22.51 13.47 13.61
C ASN A 87 22.82 14.73 12.79
N GLU A 88 22.37 14.82 11.53
CA GLU A 88 22.41 16.05 10.76
C GLU A 88 21.23 16.96 11.14
N ASP A 89 21.52 17.98 11.95
CA ASP A 89 20.65 19.14 12.23
C ASP A 89 19.37 18.91 13.04
N SER A 90 19.46 18.29 14.22
CA SER A 90 18.49 18.56 15.29
C SER A 90 18.90 19.84 16.03
N PRO A 91 18.31 21.04 15.76
CA PRO A 91 18.59 22.21 16.56
C PRO A 91 18.17 21.92 18.00
N ALA A 92 19.10 22.10 18.94
CA ALA A 92 18.88 21.90 20.37
C ALA A 92 17.76 22.83 20.88
N LEU A 93 16.52 22.38 20.75
CA LEU A 93 15.32 23.06 21.22
C LEU A 93 15.21 23.05 22.75
N TRP A 94 16.00 22.20 23.42
CA TRP A 94 16.00 22.00 24.86
C TRP A 94 17.24 22.64 25.48
N ASN A 95 17.04 23.78 26.14
CA ASN A 95 18.08 24.42 26.95
C ASN A 95 18.16 23.74 28.32
N GLY A 96 18.86 22.61 28.39
CA GLY A 96 19.10 21.86 29.61
C GLY A 96 20.31 20.93 29.47
N GLU A 97 20.87 20.48 30.59
CA GLU A 97 21.93 19.47 30.59
C GLU A 97 21.32 18.12 30.16
N ILE A 98 21.54 17.74 28.90
CA ILE A 98 21.09 16.45 28.36
C ILE A 98 22.22 15.46 28.56
N THR A 99 22.01 14.47 29.42
CA THR A 99 22.88 13.30 29.50
C THR A 99 22.32 12.22 28.59
N GLU A 100 22.98 11.98 27.46
CA GLU A 100 22.60 10.94 26.51
C GLU A 100 23.11 9.58 26.99
N TYR A 101 22.21 8.60 27.10
CA TYR A 101 22.56 7.20 27.33
C TYR A 101 22.28 6.42 26.04
N LYS A 102 23.35 6.11 25.31
CA LYS A 102 23.30 5.32 24.07
C LYS A 102 23.71 3.89 24.34
N GLN A 103 22.90 2.94 23.87
CA GLN A 103 23.24 1.51 23.91
C GLN A 103 24.32 1.20 22.87
N ASP A 104 25.21 0.27 23.21
CA ASP A 104 26.24 -0.19 22.28
C ASP A 104 25.62 -0.80 21.00
N PRO A 105 26.15 -0.46 19.82
CA PRO A 105 25.64 -0.97 18.56
C PRO A 105 25.81 -2.49 18.46
N ILE A 106 24.80 -3.15 17.88
CA ILE A 106 24.85 -4.60 17.63
C ILE A 106 25.94 -4.87 16.58
N PRO A 107 26.97 -5.68 16.90
CA PRO A 107 28.04 -5.97 15.96
C PRO A 107 27.52 -6.87 14.83
N LYS A 108 28.00 -6.61 13.60
CA LYS A 108 27.71 -7.41 12.40
C LYS A 108 28.03 -8.89 12.63
N SER A 109 27.21 -9.76 12.06
CA SER A 109 27.49 -11.21 12.03
C SER A 109 28.74 -11.50 11.22
N THR A 110 29.49 -12.53 11.60
CA THR A 110 30.66 -13.04 10.85
C THR A 110 30.29 -13.38 9.42
N TYR A 111 29.06 -13.88 9.21
CA TYR A 111 28.51 -14.19 7.89
C TYR A 111 28.42 -12.94 7.01
N HIS A 112 27.79 -11.88 7.51
CA HIS A 112 27.64 -10.61 6.79
C HIS A 112 29.00 -9.95 6.49
N SER A 113 29.93 -9.99 7.44
CA SER A 113 31.30 -9.50 7.19
C SER A 113 32.00 -10.26 6.06
N SER A 114 31.83 -11.59 6.00
CA SER A 114 32.41 -12.39 4.92
C SER A 114 31.75 -12.18 3.56
N LEU A 115 30.44 -11.86 3.52
CA LEU A 115 29.75 -11.51 2.28
C LEU A 115 30.24 -10.18 1.73
N GLU A 116 30.39 -9.16 2.58
CA GLU A 116 30.91 -7.84 2.19
C GLU A 116 32.33 -7.95 1.61
N GLU A 117 33.21 -8.75 2.22
CA GLU A 117 34.56 -9.01 1.70
C GLU A 117 34.55 -9.71 0.32
N SER A 118 33.56 -10.56 0.07
CA SER A 118 33.42 -11.29 -1.21
C SER A 118 32.87 -10.44 -2.35
N ASP A 119 32.08 -9.41 -2.05
CA ASP A 119 31.54 -8.49 -3.05
C ASP A 119 32.59 -7.47 -3.53
N ASP A 120 33.59 -7.17 -2.71
CA ASP A 120 34.69 -6.24 -3.01
C ASP A 120 35.83 -6.89 -3.84
N GLN A 121 35.95 -8.21 -3.81
CA GLN A 121 36.88 -8.97 -4.63
C GLN A 121 36.07 -9.78 -5.65
N ASP A 122 36.04 -9.35 -6.92
CA ASP A 122 35.41 -10.04 -8.07
C ASP A 122 35.97 -11.48 -8.31
N ASN A 123 35.90 -12.36 -7.31
CA ASN A 123 36.54 -13.66 -7.25
C ASN A 123 35.49 -14.73 -6.98
N ILE A 124 34.85 -15.16 -8.06
CA ILE A 124 33.65 -16.01 -8.14
C ILE A 124 33.84 -17.44 -7.59
N GLU A 125 35.04 -17.82 -7.10
CA GLU A 125 35.34 -19.23 -6.81
C GLU A 125 35.36 -19.65 -5.32
N SER A 126 35.06 -18.76 -4.36
CA SER A 126 35.30 -19.08 -2.92
C SER A 126 34.08 -19.08 -2.00
N THR A 127 32.85 -19.27 -2.48
CA THR A 127 31.64 -19.22 -1.63
C THR A 127 31.11 -20.58 -1.14
N ARG A 128 31.76 -21.70 -1.48
CA ARG A 128 31.18 -23.03 -1.20
C ARG A 128 31.44 -23.61 0.19
N ASP A 129 32.43 -23.12 0.94
CA ASP A 129 32.79 -23.71 2.23
C ASP A 129 33.02 -22.65 3.32
N ILE A 130 32.05 -21.74 3.52
CA ILE A 130 31.98 -21.02 4.80
C ILE A 130 31.37 -22.01 5.80
N ASN A 131 32.22 -22.81 6.44
CA ASN A 131 31.87 -23.48 7.68
C ASN A 131 31.60 -22.39 8.73
N ALA A 132 30.40 -21.81 8.70
CA ALA A 132 29.89 -20.99 9.77
C ALA A 132 29.88 -21.88 11.01
N SER A 133 30.88 -21.72 11.87
CA SER A 133 30.82 -22.28 13.21
C SER A 133 29.49 -21.83 13.83
N ASP A 134 28.64 -22.77 14.24
CA ASP A 134 27.31 -22.59 14.86
C ASP A 134 27.26 -21.59 16.05
N GLU A 135 28.38 -21.00 16.44
CA GLU A 135 28.56 -20.30 17.72
C GLU A 135 28.07 -18.84 17.77
N ALA A 136 27.43 -18.23 16.76
CA ALA A 136 26.98 -16.84 16.94
C ALA A 136 25.79 -16.34 16.11
N VAL A 137 24.90 -17.20 15.62
CA VAL A 137 23.65 -16.69 15.00
C VAL A 137 22.70 -16.25 16.11
N ARG A 138 22.44 -14.94 16.20
CA ARG A 138 21.62 -14.33 17.26
C ARG A 138 20.23 -13.96 16.77
N TYR A 139 20.11 -13.56 15.50
CA TYR A 139 18.89 -13.05 14.91
C TYR A 139 18.60 -13.72 13.58
N TRP A 140 17.34 -13.71 13.14
CA TRP A 140 17.00 -14.22 11.80
C TRP A 140 17.64 -13.36 10.69
N SER A 141 17.87 -12.08 10.96
CA SER A 141 18.55 -11.15 10.04
C SER A 141 19.99 -11.56 9.75
N ASP A 142 20.63 -12.35 10.63
CA ASP A 142 22.01 -12.81 10.45
C ASP A 142 22.13 -13.79 9.28
N PHE A 143 21.04 -14.45 8.90
CA PHE A 143 20.99 -15.33 7.74
C PHE A 143 20.66 -14.58 6.45
N ASN A 144 20.22 -13.33 6.50
CA ASN A 144 19.66 -12.66 5.33
C ASN A 144 20.72 -12.42 4.27
N ARG A 145 20.46 -12.83 3.02
CA ARG A 145 21.29 -12.49 1.85
C ARG A 145 20.65 -11.43 0.97
N VAL A 146 19.34 -11.28 1.10
CA VAL A 146 18.52 -10.50 0.20
C VAL A 146 18.23 -9.13 0.80
N PHE A 147 18.25 -8.08 -0.02
CA PHE A 147 17.92 -6.74 0.43
C PHE A 147 16.41 -6.54 0.52
N TYR A 148 15.95 -6.00 1.64
CA TYR A 148 14.53 -5.65 1.85
C TYR A 148 14.30 -4.18 1.61
N ILE A 149 13.14 -3.83 1.07
CA ILE A 149 12.77 -2.43 0.85
C ILE A 149 12.50 -1.78 2.22
N PRO A 150 13.10 -0.62 2.56
CA PRO A 150 12.99 -0.03 3.89
C PRO A 150 11.54 0.12 4.39
N ARG A 151 10.63 0.60 3.54
CA ARG A 151 9.21 0.80 3.89
C ARG A 151 8.44 -0.50 4.16
N THR A 152 8.96 -1.65 3.74
CA THR A 152 8.29 -2.95 3.93
C THR A 152 8.75 -3.68 5.19
N VAL A 153 9.75 -3.13 5.88
CA VAL A 153 10.25 -3.62 7.16
C VAL A 153 9.56 -2.85 8.30
N GLN A 154 8.80 -3.57 9.11
CA GLN A 154 7.95 -3.01 10.16
C GLN A 154 8.46 -3.45 11.54
N LYS A 155 9.08 -2.50 12.25
CA LYS A 155 9.75 -2.71 13.55
C LYS A 155 8.74 -2.41 14.68
N LEU A 156 8.04 -3.42 15.17
CA LEU A 156 7.12 -3.23 16.29
C LEU A 156 7.87 -2.93 17.60
N PRO A 157 7.30 -2.10 18.49
CA PRO A 157 7.86 -1.86 19.81
C PRO A 157 8.11 -3.16 20.57
N ASP A 158 9.22 -3.21 21.31
CA ASP A 158 9.50 -4.33 22.21
C ASP A 158 8.53 -4.32 23.38
N LEU A 159 8.26 -5.51 23.90
CA LEU A 159 7.42 -5.66 25.09
C LEU A 159 8.28 -5.55 26.35
N ALA A 160 7.66 -5.08 27.43
CA ALA A 160 8.34 -5.03 28.71
C ALA A 160 8.70 -6.45 29.19
N GLU A 161 9.84 -6.60 29.90
CA GLU A 161 10.34 -7.91 30.36
C GLU A 161 9.36 -8.69 31.23
N TRP A 162 8.41 -8.03 31.88
CA TRP A 162 7.37 -8.64 32.71
C TRP A 162 6.08 -8.97 31.96
N GLU A 163 5.96 -8.56 30.70
CA GLU A 163 4.79 -8.80 29.87
C GLU A 163 5.02 -10.08 29.07
N SER A 164 4.22 -11.11 29.33
CA SER A 164 4.25 -12.36 28.57
C SER A 164 3.15 -12.32 27.50
N PRO A 165 3.42 -11.87 26.27
CA PRO A 165 2.41 -11.74 25.21
C PRO A 165 2.01 -13.09 24.59
N ASP A 166 2.73 -14.16 24.94
CA ASP A 166 2.65 -15.43 24.23
C ASP A 166 1.24 -16.02 24.32
N GLY A 167 0.49 -15.88 23.23
CA GLY A 167 -0.85 -16.45 23.07
C GLY A 167 -2.01 -15.49 23.36
N ASP A 168 -1.79 -14.22 23.72
CA ASP A 168 -2.88 -13.24 23.85
C ASP A 168 -3.15 -12.49 22.55
N TRP A 169 -4.11 -13.00 21.78
CA TRP A 169 -4.56 -12.39 20.54
C TRP A 169 -5.06 -10.95 20.70
N ASN A 170 -5.77 -10.64 21.80
CA ASN A 170 -6.37 -9.32 21.97
C ASN A 170 -5.30 -8.26 22.23
N HIS A 171 -4.28 -8.61 23.02
CA HIS A 171 -3.11 -7.76 23.21
C HIS A 171 -2.39 -7.49 21.88
N GLY A 172 -2.16 -8.54 21.09
CA GLY A 172 -1.56 -8.40 19.75
C GLY A 172 -2.38 -7.53 18.81
N HIS A 173 -3.71 -7.70 18.80
CA HIS A 173 -4.62 -6.90 17.99
C HIS A 173 -4.60 -5.42 18.37
N ASN A 174 -4.66 -5.10 19.67
CA ASN A 174 -4.60 -3.72 20.15
C ASN A 174 -3.24 -3.08 19.85
N SER A 175 -2.14 -3.81 20.06
CA SER A 175 -0.79 -3.34 19.73
C SER A 175 -0.63 -3.06 18.23
N PHE A 176 -1.21 -3.91 17.37
CA PHE A 176 -1.22 -3.67 15.93
C PHE A 176 -2.07 -2.45 15.55
N SER A 177 -3.27 -2.30 16.11
CA SER A 177 -4.14 -1.15 15.83
C SER A 177 -3.48 0.17 16.21
N GLN A 178 -2.84 0.21 17.39
CA GLN A 178 -2.09 1.39 17.82
C GLN A 178 -0.90 1.67 16.90
N TYR A 179 -0.16 0.63 16.51
CA TYR A 179 0.96 0.79 15.58
C TYR A 179 0.51 1.33 14.21
N ASP A 180 -0.63 0.86 13.70
CA ASP A 180 -1.23 1.36 12.45
C ASP A 180 -1.64 2.83 12.55
N GLU A 181 -2.26 3.24 13.65
CA GLU A 181 -2.59 4.65 13.89
C GLU A 181 -1.34 5.55 13.95
N ASP A 182 -0.29 5.10 14.63
CA ASP A 182 0.94 5.87 14.82
C ASP A 182 1.78 6.01 13.53
N HIS A 183 1.80 4.96 12.69
CA HIS A 183 2.69 4.88 11.51
C HIS A 183 1.94 4.95 10.18
N ALA A 184 0.61 5.04 10.21
CA ALA A 184 -0.26 4.90 9.03
C ALA A 184 0.11 3.67 8.19
N LEU A 185 0.31 2.51 8.84
CA LEU A 185 0.84 1.31 8.19
C LEU A 185 -0.02 0.90 6.99
N MET A 186 -1.33 0.84 7.17
CA MET A 186 -2.29 0.37 6.17
C MET A 186 -2.40 1.34 4.98
N GLU A 187 -2.49 2.64 5.26
CA GLU A 187 -2.67 3.69 4.25
C GLU A 187 -1.35 4.18 3.62
N GLY A 188 -0.22 3.99 4.31
CA GLY A 188 1.12 4.35 3.87
C GLY A 188 1.85 3.15 3.29
N SER A 189 2.64 2.45 4.11
CA SER A 189 3.53 1.37 3.67
C SER A 189 2.82 0.26 2.89
N LEU A 190 1.71 -0.26 3.42
CA LEU A 190 0.99 -1.37 2.80
C LEU A 190 0.30 -0.94 1.51
N ARG A 191 -0.46 0.16 1.55
CA ARG A 191 -1.16 0.68 0.37
C ARG A 191 -0.19 1.03 -0.76
N LEU A 192 0.86 1.81 -0.48
CA LEU A 192 1.85 2.17 -1.51
C LEU A 192 2.49 0.91 -2.10
N PHE A 193 2.75 -0.09 -1.27
CA PHE A 193 3.33 -1.34 -1.74
C PHE A 193 2.38 -2.17 -2.61
N LEU A 194 1.08 -2.17 -2.30
CA LEU A 194 0.06 -2.79 -3.14
C LEU A 194 -0.17 -2.02 -4.45
N GLU A 195 -0.17 -0.69 -4.41
CA GLU A 195 -0.33 0.17 -5.60
C GLU A 195 0.83 -0.01 -6.59
N GLU A 196 2.04 -0.29 -6.10
CA GLU A 196 3.19 -0.63 -6.94
C GLU A 196 3.07 -2.01 -7.60
N THR A 197 2.19 -2.89 -7.09
CA THR A 197 2.04 -4.23 -7.64
C THR A 197 1.03 -4.27 -8.79
N HIS A 198 1.38 -4.95 -9.88
CA HIS A 198 0.45 -5.24 -10.98
C HIS A 198 -0.63 -6.22 -10.50
N ALA A 199 -1.72 -5.66 -10.00
CA ALA A 199 -2.92 -6.41 -9.68
C ALA A 199 -3.58 -6.93 -10.97
N ALA A 200 -4.22 -8.10 -10.86
CA ALA A 200 -5.03 -8.62 -11.96
C ALA A 200 -6.17 -7.64 -12.28
N SER A 201 -6.40 -7.41 -13.57
CA SER A 201 -7.55 -6.67 -14.10
C SER A 201 -8.84 -7.24 -13.50
N TYR A 202 -9.66 -6.36 -12.91
CA TYR A 202 -10.96 -6.76 -12.40
C TYR A 202 -11.89 -7.04 -13.60
N PRO A 203 -12.49 -8.24 -13.72
CA PRO A 203 -13.48 -8.49 -14.75
C PRO A 203 -14.71 -7.65 -14.44
N ILE A 204 -14.90 -6.58 -15.20
CA ILE A 204 -16.06 -5.69 -15.03
C ILE A 204 -17.32 -6.54 -15.22
N PRO A 205 -18.19 -6.70 -14.20
CA PRO A 205 -19.51 -7.25 -14.41
C PRO A 205 -20.17 -6.39 -15.47
N THR A 206 -20.63 -7.00 -16.56
CA THR A 206 -21.24 -6.28 -17.68
C THR A 206 -22.31 -5.35 -17.12
N SER A 207 -22.02 -4.05 -17.12
CA SER A 207 -22.87 -3.05 -16.49
C SER A 207 -24.27 -3.20 -17.07
N PHE A 208 -25.26 -3.45 -16.21
CA PHE A 208 -26.64 -3.38 -16.64
C PHE A 208 -27.07 -1.90 -16.66
N PRO A 209 -27.66 -1.38 -17.75
CA PRO A 209 -28.00 -2.09 -18.99
C PRO A 209 -26.80 -2.22 -19.95
N SER A 210 -26.75 -3.35 -20.68
CA SER A 210 -25.62 -3.73 -21.52
C SER A 210 -25.40 -2.77 -22.70
N PHE A 211 -24.31 -2.02 -22.69
CA PHE A 211 -23.87 -1.26 -23.87
C PHE A 211 -23.29 -2.15 -24.98
N PHE A 212 -22.87 -3.38 -24.64
CA PHE A 212 -22.20 -4.29 -25.57
C PHE A 212 -22.93 -5.63 -25.65
N LYS A 213 -23.11 -6.14 -26.87
CA LYS A 213 -23.79 -7.41 -27.12
C LYS A 213 -22.80 -8.55 -26.92
N SER A 214 -23.24 -9.65 -26.34
CA SER A 214 -22.44 -10.85 -26.08
C SER A 214 -21.72 -11.43 -27.30
N ALA A 215 -22.22 -11.15 -28.52
CA ALA A 215 -21.59 -11.52 -29.78
C ALA A 215 -20.24 -10.83 -30.03
N ASP A 216 -20.01 -9.64 -29.45
CA ASP A 216 -18.80 -8.83 -29.67
C ASP A 216 -17.61 -9.33 -28.85
N VAL A 217 -17.86 -10.05 -27.75
CA VAL A 217 -16.83 -10.61 -26.84
C VAL A 217 -16.24 -11.92 -27.37
N THR A 218 -17.03 -12.69 -28.14
CA THR A 218 -16.59 -13.99 -28.71
C THR A 218 -15.95 -13.89 -30.09
N ALA A 219 -15.93 -12.68 -30.68
CA ALA A 219 -15.37 -12.46 -32.01
C ALA A 219 -13.83 -12.45 -31.96
N PRO A 220 -13.14 -12.99 -32.99
CA PRO A 220 -11.68 -12.96 -33.05
C PRO A 220 -11.17 -11.51 -33.09
N VAL A 221 -10.13 -11.23 -32.28
CA VAL A 221 -9.50 -9.91 -32.16
C VAL A 221 -9.08 -9.38 -33.53
N ARG A 222 -9.75 -8.32 -34.01
CA ARG A 222 -9.34 -7.65 -35.25
C ARG A 222 -8.11 -6.79 -34.97
N ARG A 223 -6.98 -7.11 -35.60
CA ARG A 223 -5.77 -6.25 -35.52
C ARG A 223 -5.97 -4.98 -36.35
N GLY A 224 -6.04 -3.83 -35.68
CA GLY A 224 -6.16 -2.50 -36.26
C GLY A 224 -6.15 -1.41 -35.17
N ILE A 225 -6.09 -0.13 -35.56
CA ILE A 225 -5.99 1.05 -34.66
C ILE A 225 -7.23 1.20 -33.73
N LEU A 226 -8.33 0.49 -34.02
CA LEU A 226 -9.58 0.48 -33.25
C LEU A 226 -9.81 -0.89 -32.56
N THR A 227 -8.81 -1.39 -31.85
CA THR A 227 -8.98 -2.54 -30.95
C THR A 227 -9.66 -2.10 -29.66
N GLN A 228 -10.84 -2.65 -29.36
CA GLN A 228 -11.60 -2.37 -28.15
C GLN A 228 -10.97 -3.07 -26.94
N PRO A 229 -10.72 -2.38 -25.81
CA PRO A 229 -10.09 -2.99 -24.64
C PRO A 229 -11.08 -3.90 -23.92
N VAL A 230 -10.68 -5.15 -23.69
CA VAL A 230 -11.46 -6.18 -22.98
C VAL A 230 -11.39 -5.99 -21.46
N GLU A 231 -10.38 -5.27 -20.97
CA GLU A 231 -10.09 -5.00 -19.57
C GLU A 231 -9.51 -3.57 -19.45
N CYS A 232 -9.80 -2.87 -18.35
CA CYS A 232 -9.16 -1.58 -18.04
C CYS A 232 -8.85 -1.45 -16.56
N ALA A 233 -7.74 -0.79 -16.24
CA ALA A 233 -7.42 -0.39 -14.87
C ALA A 233 -8.28 0.83 -14.50
N MET A 234 -9.04 0.75 -13.40
CA MET A 234 -9.92 1.85 -12.98
C MET A 234 -9.87 2.08 -11.47
N PHE A 235 -9.84 3.35 -11.09
CA PHE A 235 -10.15 3.83 -9.74
C PHE A 235 -11.59 4.36 -9.75
N SER A 236 -12.37 4.05 -8.72
CA SER A 236 -13.75 4.57 -8.57
C SER A 236 -13.80 5.60 -7.46
N SER A 237 -14.38 6.75 -7.75
CA SER A 237 -14.69 7.81 -6.78
C SER A 237 -16.08 8.35 -7.09
N LEU A 238 -16.87 8.62 -6.04
CA LEU A 238 -18.21 9.17 -6.13
C LEU A 238 -18.17 10.64 -5.71
N SER A 239 -18.53 11.55 -6.61
CA SER A 239 -18.70 12.97 -6.31
C SER A 239 -20.11 13.44 -6.67
N THR A 240 -20.67 14.32 -5.85
CA THR A 240 -21.93 15.03 -6.12
C THR A 240 -21.61 16.45 -6.59
N GLY A 241 -22.44 17.01 -7.48
CA GLY A 241 -22.19 18.31 -8.09
C GLY A 241 -23.46 18.88 -8.72
N THR A 242 -23.44 20.12 -9.19
CA THR A 242 -24.65 20.86 -9.64
C THR A 242 -25.48 20.15 -10.72
N SER A 243 -24.88 19.28 -11.54
CA SER A 243 -25.63 18.45 -12.51
C SER A 243 -26.61 17.46 -11.85
N THR A 244 -26.36 17.00 -10.62
CA THR A 244 -27.29 16.13 -9.88
C THR A 244 -28.57 16.85 -9.47
N ALA A 245 -28.56 18.19 -9.44
CA ALA A 245 -29.76 18.99 -9.18
C ALA A 245 -30.83 18.77 -10.25
N HIS A 246 -30.46 18.74 -11.53
CA HIS A 246 -31.42 18.56 -12.63
C HIS A 246 -32.13 17.19 -12.62
N LEU A 247 -31.52 16.18 -12.00
CA LEU A 247 -32.17 14.90 -11.76
C LEU A 247 -33.29 15.06 -10.72
N PHE A 248 -33.03 15.76 -9.61
CA PHE A 248 -34.05 16.01 -8.59
C PHE A 248 -35.26 16.79 -9.15
N SER A 249 -35.05 17.82 -9.98
CA SER A 249 -36.16 18.56 -10.60
C SER A 249 -36.95 17.74 -11.63
N SER A 250 -36.27 16.88 -12.38
CA SER A 250 -36.92 15.98 -13.34
C SER A 250 -37.78 14.92 -12.62
N TYR A 251 -37.28 14.36 -11.52
CA TYR A 251 -38.04 13.41 -10.70
C TYR A 251 -39.21 14.09 -9.98
N ALA A 252 -39.01 15.29 -9.42
CA ALA A 252 -40.09 16.06 -8.80
C ALA A 252 -41.23 16.37 -9.80
N SER A 253 -40.88 16.82 -11.00
CA SER A 253 -41.85 17.11 -12.08
C SER A 253 -42.62 15.87 -12.54
N ALA A 254 -41.95 14.71 -12.57
CA ALA A 254 -42.59 13.44 -12.89
C ALA A 254 -43.57 13.03 -11.79
N ILE A 255 -43.17 13.13 -10.52
CA ILE A 255 -44.02 12.82 -9.36
C ILE A 255 -45.26 13.72 -9.33
N GLU A 256 -45.12 15.02 -9.58
CA GLU A 256 -46.27 15.94 -9.69
C GLU A 256 -47.22 15.58 -10.84
N SER A 257 -46.68 15.12 -11.97
CA SER A 257 -47.48 14.68 -13.11
C SER A 257 -48.27 13.41 -12.81
N TYR A 258 -47.73 12.53 -11.96
CA TYR A 258 -48.43 11.35 -11.44
C TYR A 258 -49.48 11.71 -10.38
N LEU A 259 -49.20 12.66 -9.48
CA LEU A 259 -50.17 13.15 -8.50
C LEU A 259 -51.40 13.81 -9.14
N LYS A 260 -51.23 14.45 -10.31
CA LYS A 260 -52.34 15.00 -11.11
C LYS A 260 -53.26 13.90 -11.66
N ARG A 261 -52.76 12.66 -11.78
CA ARG A 261 -53.50 11.45 -12.18
C ARG A 261 -53.87 10.62 -10.94
N LYS A 262 -54.64 11.24 -10.02
CA LYS A 262 -55.01 10.75 -8.68
C LYS A 262 -55.27 9.24 -8.51
N PRO A 263 -56.01 8.51 -9.37
CA PRO A 263 -56.34 7.10 -9.10
C PRO A 263 -55.14 6.13 -9.12
N ALA A 264 -53.96 6.56 -9.60
CA ALA A 264 -52.77 5.69 -9.69
C ALA A 264 -51.95 5.64 -8.39
N VAL A 265 -51.94 6.72 -7.60
CA VAL A 265 -51.07 6.85 -6.41
C VAL A 265 -51.64 6.07 -5.23
N GLU A 266 -52.96 6.21 -4.99
CA GLU A 266 -53.68 5.46 -3.96
C GLU A 266 -53.73 3.95 -4.26
N ALA A 267 -53.78 3.57 -5.55
CA ALA A 267 -53.76 2.17 -5.98
C ALA A 267 -52.41 1.47 -5.74
N LEU A 268 -51.32 2.25 -5.62
CA LEU A 268 -49.99 1.76 -5.28
C LEU A 268 -49.73 1.77 -3.76
N GLY A 269 -50.72 2.18 -2.95
CA GLY A 269 -50.63 2.18 -1.49
C GLY A 269 -49.82 3.35 -0.92
N PHE A 270 -49.56 4.39 -1.70
CA PHE A 270 -48.87 5.59 -1.24
C PHE A 270 -49.87 6.67 -0.81
N ASP A 271 -49.57 7.35 0.30
CA ASP A 271 -50.32 8.53 0.69
C ASP A 271 -50.00 9.68 -0.29
N SER A 272 -51.05 10.27 -0.85
CA SER A 272 -50.91 11.36 -1.81
C SER A 272 -50.27 12.60 -1.18
N ASP A 273 -50.36 12.76 0.14
CA ASP A 273 -49.73 13.87 0.85
C ASP A 273 -48.24 13.60 1.08
N GLU A 274 -47.83 12.38 1.47
CA GLU A 274 -46.40 11.99 1.54
C GLU A 274 -45.68 12.12 0.20
N VAL A 275 -46.35 11.76 -0.90
CA VAL A 275 -45.78 11.87 -2.25
C VAL A 275 -45.66 13.33 -2.70
N LYS A 276 -46.51 14.24 -2.20
CA LYS A 276 -46.35 15.69 -2.41
C LYS A 276 -45.19 16.24 -1.59
N ASP A 277 -45.05 15.80 -0.34
CA ASP A 277 -43.94 16.20 0.52
C ASP A 277 -42.61 15.76 -0.09
N LEU A 278 -42.54 14.54 -0.63
CA LEU A 278 -41.36 14.06 -1.37
C LEU A 278 -41.05 14.92 -2.60
N ALA A 279 -42.07 15.34 -3.36
CA ALA A 279 -41.85 16.24 -4.50
C ALA A 279 -41.33 17.61 -4.04
N HIS A 280 -41.84 18.12 -2.90
CA HIS A 280 -41.33 19.34 -2.30
C HIS A 280 -39.88 19.17 -1.83
N ASP A 281 -39.52 18.07 -1.16
CA ASP A 281 -38.16 17.81 -0.70
C ASP A 281 -37.18 17.71 -1.86
N LEU A 282 -37.59 17.12 -2.99
CA LEU A 282 -36.77 17.04 -4.20
C LEU A 282 -36.56 18.42 -4.85
N TRP A 283 -37.57 19.29 -4.84
CA TRP A 283 -37.41 20.68 -5.26
C TRP A 283 -36.51 21.47 -4.28
N ALA A 284 -36.66 21.27 -2.98
CA ALA A 284 -35.80 21.90 -1.98
C ALA A 284 -34.34 21.45 -2.12
N LEU A 285 -34.10 20.18 -2.41
CA LEU A 285 -32.77 19.66 -2.76
C LEU A 285 -32.26 20.32 -4.04
N HIS A 286 -33.03 20.33 -5.13
CA HIS A 286 -32.64 21.01 -6.37
C HIS A 286 -32.23 22.47 -6.13
N ASP A 287 -33.03 23.23 -5.38
CA ASP A 287 -32.79 24.64 -5.11
C ASP A 287 -31.58 24.86 -4.19
N SER A 288 -31.34 23.96 -3.23
CA SER A 288 -30.14 24.02 -2.37
C SER A 288 -28.83 23.85 -3.13
N PHE A 289 -28.86 23.17 -4.30
CA PHE A 289 -27.72 23.06 -5.19
C PHE A 289 -27.54 24.30 -6.09
N ASP A 290 -28.59 25.08 -6.37
CA ASP A 290 -28.52 26.29 -7.21
C ASP A 290 -28.17 27.56 -6.40
N ASP A 291 -28.59 27.62 -5.13
CA ASP A 291 -28.29 28.76 -4.23
C ASP A 291 -26.81 28.84 -3.82
N GLY A 292 -26.07 27.73 -3.92
CA GLY A 292 -24.62 27.68 -3.71
C GLY A 292 -23.79 28.44 -4.76
N HIS A 293 -24.41 28.96 -5.83
CA HIS A 293 -23.74 29.70 -6.90
C HIS A 293 -24.17 31.16 -7.07
N ARG A 294 -25.07 31.70 -6.23
CA ARG A 294 -25.45 33.13 -6.28
C ARG A 294 -25.05 33.97 -5.06
N GLY A 295 -24.40 33.39 -4.05
CA GLY A 295 -23.96 34.10 -2.84
C GLY A 295 -22.48 34.48 -2.78
N GLY A 296 -21.76 34.57 -3.91
CA GLY A 296 -20.29 34.56 -3.93
C GLY A 296 -19.57 35.65 -4.71
N GLU A 297 -20.20 36.77 -5.10
CA GLU A 297 -19.47 37.93 -5.62
C GLU A 297 -20.11 39.24 -5.12
N ASP A 298 -19.55 39.79 -4.04
CA ASP A 298 -19.50 41.24 -3.82
C ASP A 298 -18.30 41.55 -2.92
N TYR A 299 -17.12 41.69 -3.53
CA TYR A 299 -16.03 42.48 -2.94
C TYR A 299 -15.75 43.67 -3.86
N HIS A 300 -16.37 44.78 -3.49
CA HIS A 300 -15.92 46.13 -3.81
C HIS A 300 -14.42 46.27 -3.53
N LEU A 301 -13.60 46.41 -4.58
CA LEU A 301 -12.33 47.12 -4.49
C LEU A 301 -12.51 48.44 -5.25
N GLY A 302 -12.49 49.52 -4.46
CA GLY A 302 -12.58 50.89 -4.94
C GLY A 302 -11.48 51.21 -5.94
N GLY A 303 -11.82 52.12 -6.84
CA GLY A 303 -10.90 52.61 -7.86
C GLY A 303 -9.69 53.33 -7.29
N ASP A 304 -8.63 53.30 -8.08
CA ASP A 304 -7.83 54.49 -8.35
C ASP A 304 -7.85 54.68 -9.87
N GLU A 305 -8.53 55.75 -10.29
CA GLU A 305 -8.41 56.33 -11.63
C GLU A 305 -7.02 56.96 -11.79
N ALA A 306 -6.51 56.91 -13.02
CA ALA A 306 -5.82 58.04 -13.62
C ALA A 306 -6.85 58.85 -14.42
#